data_AF-A0A2N3F0Q4-F1
#
_entry.id   AF-A0A2N3F0Q4-F1
#
_cell.length_a   1.000
_cell.length_b   1.000
_cell.length_c   1.000
_cell.angle_alpha   90.00
_cell.angle_beta   90.00
_cell.angle_gamma   90.00
#
_symmetry.space_group_name_H-M   'P 1'
#
loop_
_entity.id
_entity.type
_entity.pdbx_description
1 polymer ?
#
loop_
_entity_poly.entity_id
_entity_poly.type
_entity_poly.pdbx_seq_one_letter_code
_entity_poly.pdbx_strand_id
1 'polypeptide(L)'
;MTAMAGPPATRGGLRGWFLRLLTRPEVQARAARLPFGRRLARRDGAEIFDILQGFVKSQVLLALVETGSLRALLDGARTPEYLARAAEIPAHRMAALLQGGAALGLLTRRRDGRYALARRGAVILGVPGLEAMIRHNRAFYADMADPVALLRGEGETELARFWPYVFGQAGEVAPEVAERYSDLMAQSQRLVAEDVLRAVSLSGARVLMDVGGGTGAFVSAALTAHPVLQAVLVDLPEVLEAARPRLGAAGVASRVTLRPMSFREADLPEGADTASLVRVLYDHADGTVRALLANVYRALPPGGRLIVAEPMAGGTRPEAAGDLYFAFYTMAMGTGRARSAAEIAALCEEAGFVVRHSPRPQRPYVTSVMVCEKPEV
;
A
#
# COMPACT_ATOMS: atom_id res chain seq x y z
N MET A 1 5.21 -1.46 36.23
CA MET A 1 4.69 -0.12 36.57
C MET A 1 5.87 0.83 36.68
N THR A 2 6.31 1.39 35.55
CA THR A 2 7.36 2.41 35.52
C THR A 2 6.64 3.72 35.26
N ALA A 3 6.60 4.59 36.27
CA ALA A 3 5.92 5.87 36.20
C ALA A 3 6.56 6.71 35.09
N MET A 4 5.79 7.08 34.07
CA MET A 4 6.21 8.09 33.12
C MET A 4 6.42 9.41 33.87
N ALA A 5 7.66 9.88 33.91
CA ALA A 5 7.98 11.23 34.35
C ALA A 5 7.15 12.21 33.51
N GLY A 6 6.31 13.02 34.18
CA GLY A 6 5.46 14.00 33.52
C GLY A 6 6.30 14.99 32.71
N PRO A 7 5.83 15.42 31.52
CA PRO A 7 6.59 16.34 30.69
C PRO A 7 6.79 17.68 31.44
N PRO A 8 7.94 18.35 31.27
CA PRO A 8 8.15 19.66 31.86
C PRO A 8 7.04 20.61 31.36
N ALA A 9 6.45 21.36 32.29
CA ALA A 9 5.33 22.26 32.05
C ALA A 9 5.72 23.40 31.10
N THR A 10 5.70 23.12 29.80
CA THR A 10 5.72 24.18 28.78
C THR A 10 4.36 24.89 28.87
N ARG A 11 4.40 26.23 28.97
CA ARG A 11 3.21 27.10 28.97
C ARG A 11 2.42 26.84 27.68
N GLY A 12 1.48 25.89 27.73
CA GLY A 12 0.56 25.64 26.63
C GLY A 12 -0.21 26.91 26.36
N GLY A 13 0.05 27.56 25.22
CA GLY A 13 -0.59 28.81 24.82
C GLY A 13 -2.12 28.69 24.76
N LEU A 14 -2.80 29.79 24.41
CA LEU A 14 -4.27 29.89 24.33
C LEU A 14 -4.94 28.68 23.66
N ARG A 15 -4.31 28.11 22.62
CA ARG A 15 -4.75 26.88 21.94
C ARG A 15 -4.78 25.65 22.86
N GLY A 16 -3.74 25.42 23.66
CA GLY A 16 -3.66 24.30 24.60
C GLY A 16 -4.60 24.47 25.81
N TRP A 17 -4.87 25.70 26.24
CA TRP A 17 -5.92 25.99 27.21
C TRP A 17 -7.32 25.72 26.63
N PHE A 18 -7.58 26.15 25.40
CA PHE A 18 -8.85 25.93 24.71
C PHE A 18 -9.14 24.43 24.48
N LEU A 19 -8.15 23.64 24.04
CA LEU A 19 -8.29 22.19 23.91
C LEU A 19 -8.62 21.52 25.25
N ARG A 20 -7.99 21.94 26.36
CA ARG A 20 -8.29 21.46 27.71
C ARG A 20 -9.68 21.89 28.22
N LEU A 21 -10.23 22.98 27.69
CA LEU A 21 -11.59 23.38 27.99
C LEU A 21 -12.60 22.48 27.25
N LEU A 22 -12.29 22.11 26.00
CA LEU A 22 -13.11 21.20 25.19
C LEU A 22 -13.17 19.77 25.74
N THR A 23 -12.22 19.32 26.57
CA THR A 23 -12.30 18.00 27.23
C THR A 23 -13.28 17.96 28.39
N ARG A 24 -13.80 19.11 28.87
CA ARG A 24 -14.72 19.17 30.02
C ARG A 24 -16.14 18.82 29.58
N PRO A 25 -16.79 17.80 30.18
CA PRO A 25 -18.15 17.40 29.83
C PRO A 25 -19.17 18.55 29.92
N GLU A 26 -19.03 19.44 30.90
CA GLU A 26 -19.91 20.60 31.09
C GLU A 26 -19.82 21.63 29.96
N VAL A 27 -18.62 21.83 29.41
CA VAL A 27 -18.38 22.76 28.31
C VAL A 27 -18.94 22.18 27.01
N GLN A 28 -18.73 20.88 26.77
CA GLN A 28 -19.34 20.16 25.65
C GLN A 28 -20.87 20.19 25.74
N ALA A 29 -21.44 19.96 26.92
CA ALA A 29 -22.88 20.00 27.16
C ALA A 29 -23.48 21.39 26.93
N ARG A 30 -22.79 22.47 27.35
CA ARG A 30 -23.22 23.84 27.06
C ARG A 30 -23.11 24.20 25.57
N ALA A 31 -22.02 23.82 24.91
CA ALA A 31 -21.82 24.04 23.47
C ALA A 31 -22.86 23.28 22.62
N ALA A 32 -23.22 22.06 23.01
CA ALA A 32 -24.22 21.22 22.33
C ALA A 32 -25.67 21.75 22.46
N ARG A 33 -25.93 22.73 23.35
CA ARG A 33 -27.23 23.41 23.46
C ARG A 33 -27.42 24.52 22.42
N LEU A 34 -26.34 25.04 21.86
CA LEU A 34 -26.39 26.06 20.80
C LEU A 34 -26.57 25.39 19.42
N PRO A 35 -27.33 25.96 18.47
CA PRO A 35 -27.60 25.32 17.18
C PRO A 35 -26.35 24.93 16.38
N PHE A 36 -25.36 25.84 16.31
CA PHE A 36 -24.09 25.59 15.62
C PHE A 36 -23.22 24.56 16.37
N GLY A 37 -23.09 24.71 17.70
CA GLY A 37 -22.33 23.77 18.53
C GLY A 37 -22.93 22.36 18.56
N ARG A 38 -24.26 22.22 18.51
CA ARG A 38 -24.96 20.93 18.39
C ARG A 38 -24.64 20.23 17.08
N ARG A 39 -24.58 20.98 15.96
CA ARG A 39 -24.27 20.42 14.64
C ARG A 39 -22.83 19.95 14.57
N LEU A 40 -21.91 20.76 15.09
CA LEU A 40 -20.49 20.42 15.16
C LEU A 40 -20.25 19.20 16.06
N ALA A 41 -20.76 19.21 17.29
CA ALA A 41 -20.60 18.09 18.23
C ALA A 41 -21.17 16.77 17.68
N ARG A 42 -22.30 16.81 16.96
CA ARG A 42 -22.87 15.64 16.29
C ARG A 42 -21.97 15.11 15.18
N ARG A 43 -21.37 16.01 14.39
CA ARG A 43 -20.45 15.65 13.31
C ARG A 43 -19.18 15.04 13.87
N ASP A 44 -18.56 15.70 14.84
CA ASP A 44 -17.33 15.21 15.48
C ASP A 44 -17.58 13.88 16.18
N GLY A 45 -18.71 13.73 16.89
CA GLY A 45 -19.10 12.47 17.52
C GLY A 45 -19.30 11.35 16.49
N ALA A 46 -19.90 11.64 15.34
CA ALA A 46 -20.04 10.66 14.26
C ALA A 46 -18.69 10.28 13.65
N GLU A 47 -17.79 11.24 13.40
CA GLU A 47 -16.44 10.98 12.87
C GLU A 47 -15.58 10.18 13.86
N ILE A 48 -15.64 10.47 15.16
CA ILE A 48 -14.94 9.70 16.20
C ILE A 48 -15.49 8.28 16.30
N PHE A 49 -16.81 8.12 16.30
CA PHE A 49 -17.43 6.80 16.31
C PHE A 49 -17.06 6.01 15.04
N ASP A 50 -16.94 6.70 13.90
CA ASP A 50 -16.51 6.11 12.64
C ASP A 50 -15.10 5.49 12.72
N ILE A 51 -14.18 6.19 13.38
CA ILE A 51 -12.82 5.71 13.69
C ILE A 51 -12.90 4.51 14.65
N LEU A 52 -13.65 4.65 15.74
CA LEU A 52 -13.80 3.60 16.76
C LEU A 52 -14.30 2.29 16.16
N GLN A 53 -15.28 2.35 15.26
CA GLN A 53 -15.84 1.17 14.59
C GLN A 53 -15.04 0.73 13.35
N GLY A 54 -13.95 1.43 13.00
CA GLY A 54 -13.19 1.18 11.77
C GLY A 54 -12.71 -0.26 11.63
N PHE A 55 -12.28 -0.88 12.74
CA PHE A 55 -11.89 -2.29 12.77
C PHE A 55 -13.07 -3.22 12.39
N VAL A 56 -14.28 -2.92 12.87
CA VAL A 56 -15.50 -3.67 12.52
C VAL A 56 -15.82 -3.52 11.04
N LYS A 57 -15.67 -2.32 10.46
CA LYS A 57 -15.88 -2.11 9.03
C LYS A 57 -14.96 -2.98 8.18
N SER A 58 -13.68 -3.06 8.57
CA SER A 58 -12.69 -3.91 7.91
C SER A 58 -13.10 -5.38 7.99
N GLN A 59 -13.55 -5.85 9.16
CA GLN A 59 -13.99 -7.24 9.34
C GLN A 59 -15.30 -7.57 8.61
N VAL A 60 -16.24 -6.64 8.53
CA VAL A 60 -17.47 -6.80 7.71
C VAL A 60 -17.12 -6.92 6.23
N LEU A 61 -16.19 -6.09 5.73
CA LEU A 61 -15.70 -6.21 4.35
C LEU A 61 -15.05 -7.58 4.10
N LEU A 62 -14.17 -8.03 4.99
CA LEU A 62 -13.55 -9.35 4.90
C LEU A 62 -14.60 -10.46 4.90
N ALA A 63 -15.57 -10.42 5.83
CA ALA A 63 -16.64 -11.42 5.90
C ALA A 63 -17.53 -11.46 4.64
N LEU A 64 -17.79 -10.31 3.99
CA LEU A 64 -18.52 -10.29 2.72
C LEU A 64 -17.75 -10.97 1.57
N VAL A 65 -16.41 -10.88 1.60
CA VAL A 65 -15.51 -11.54 0.64
C VAL A 65 -15.42 -13.04 0.93
N GLU A 66 -15.18 -13.42 2.20
CA GLU A 66 -15.00 -14.83 2.61
C GLU A 66 -16.26 -15.66 2.45
N THR A 67 -17.43 -15.08 2.73
CA THR A 67 -18.72 -15.77 2.53
C THR A 67 -19.14 -15.85 1.06
N GLY A 68 -18.38 -15.23 0.15
CA GLY A 68 -18.74 -15.13 -1.27
C GLY A 68 -19.98 -14.27 -1.53
N SER A 69 -20.46 -13.52 -0.54
CA SER A 69 -21.71 -12.75 -0.62
C SER A 69 -21.67 -11.70 -1.74
N LEU A 70 -20.54 -11.01 -1.94
CA LEU A 70 -20.42 -10.03 -3.03
C LEU A 70 -20.58 -10.69 -4.41
N ARG A 71 -19.94 -11.84 -4.62
CA ARG A 71 -19.99 -12.60 -5.88
C ARG A 71 -21.38 -13.19 -6.13
N ALA A 72 -22.00 -13.78 -5.11
CA ALA A 72 -23.34 -14.35 -5.21
C ALA A 72 -24.43 -13.31 -5.54
N LEU A 73 -24.15 -12.01 -5.35
CA LEU A 73 -25.04 -10.89 -5.65
C LEU A 73 -24.78 -10.25 -7.01
N LEU A 74 -23.80 -10.71 -7.80
CA LEU A 74 -23.55 -10.24 -9.16
C LEU A 74 -24.74 -10.53 -10.08
N ASP A 75 -25.29 -11.74 -9.99
CA ASP A 75 -26.43 -12.20 -10.81
C ASP A 75 -27.79 -11.77 -10.24
N GLY A 76 -27.79 -10.69 -9.46
CA GLY A 76 -28.98 -10.05 -8.94
C GLY A 76 -29.26 -10.30 -7.45
N ALA A 77 -30.34 -9.69 -6.98
CA ALA A 77 -30.65 -9.63 -5.55
C ALA A 77 -31.02 -11.00 -4.96
N ARG A 78 -30.59 -11.25 -3.72
CA ARG A 78 -30.85 -12.50 -2.97
C ARG A 78 -31.34 -12.20 -1.56
N THR A 79 -32.04 -13.16 -0.96
CA THR A 79 -32.47 -13.05 0.45
C THR A 79 -31.32 -13.45 1.39
N PRO A 80 -31.33 -12.99 2.65
CA PRO A 80 -30.38 -13.47 3.66
C PRO A 80 -30.36 -15.00 3.80
N GLU A 81 -31.52 -15.66 3.73
CA GLU A 81 -31.65 -17.12 3.89
C GLU A 81 -30.96 -17.88 2.76
N TYR A 82 -30.99 -17.34 1.53
CA TYR A 82 -30.30 -17.93 0.40
C TYR A 82 -28.78 -17.90 0.60
N LEU A 83 -28.23 -16.73 0.96
CA LEU A 83 -26.80 -16.54 1.18
C LEU A 83 -26.32 -17.29 2.44
N ALA A 84 -27.16 -17.33 3.48
CA ALA A 84 -26.92 -18.06 4.72
C ALA A 84 -26.69 -19.55 4.49
N ARG A 85 -27.53 -20.19 3.66
CA ARG A 85 -27.37 -21.61 3.31
C ARG A 85 -26.07 -21.88 2.56
N ALA A 86 -25.73 -21.03 1.59
CA ALA A 86 -24.52 -21.20 0.79
C ALA A 86 -23.23 -21.03 1.60
N ALA A 87 -23.25 -20.16 2.61
CA ALA A 87 -22.10 -19.86 3.46
C ALA A 87 -22.13 -20.59 4.83
N GLU A 88 -23.10 -21.46 5.07
CA GLU A 88 -23.31 -22.18 6.34
C GLU A 88 -23.37 -21.26 7.59
N ILE A 89 -23.97 -20.07 7.42
CA ILE A 89 -24.13 -19.07 8.50
C ILE A 89 -25.59 -19.01 8.94
N PRO A 90 -25.90 -18.91 10.24
CA PRO A 90 -27.27 -18.70 10.70
C PRO A 90 -27.93 -17.48 10.03
N ALA A 91 -29.16 -17.64 9.51
CA ALA A 91 -29.82 -16.62 8.69
C ALA A 91 -29.88 -15.22 9.34
N HIS A 92 -30.13 -15.14 10.66
CA HIS A 92 -30.13 -13.86 11.38
C HIS A 92 -28.76 -13.17 11.40
N ARG A 93 -27.66 -13.94 11.44
CA ARG A 93 -26.28 -13.40 11.39
C ARG A 93 -25.91 -12.98 9.98
N MET A 94 -26.31 -13.74 8.96
CA MET A 94 -26.15 -13.33 7.57
C MET A 94 -26.94 -12.03 7.30
N ALA A 95 -28.17 -11.91 7.81
CA ALA A 95 -28.94 -10.68 7.70
C ALA A 95 -28.22 -9.48 8.34
N ALA A 96 -27.59 -9.66 9.50
CA ALA A 96 -26.77 -8.63 10.14
C ALA A 96 -25.53 -8.26 9.31
N LEU A 97 -24.83 -9.25 8.73
CA LEU A 97 -23.69 -9.02 7.84
C LEU A 97 -24.09 -8.21 6.61
N LEU A 98 -25.20 -8.58 5.95
CA LEU A 98 -25.70 -7.89 4.76
C LEU A 98 -26.19 -6.47 5.09
N GLN A 99 -26.83 -6.28 6.25
CA GLN A 99 -27.21 -4.96 6.75
C GLN A 99 -25.96 -4.10 7.00
N GLY A 100 -24.90 -4.66 7.57
CA GLY A 100 -23.60 -4.02 7.72
C GLY A 100 -22.97 -3.66 6.37
N GLY A 101 -22.99 -4.58 5.41
CA GLY A 101 -22.54 -4.32 4.03
C GLY A 101 -23.32 -3.21 3.33
N ALA A 102 -24.62 -3.10 3.61
CA ALA A 102 -25.44 -1.99 3.14
C ALA A 102 -25.08 -0.66 3.83
N ALA A 103 -24.77 -0.68 5.13
CA ALA A 103 -24.30 0.49 5.87
C ALA A 103 -22.92 0.98 5.37
N LEU A 104 -22.06 0.08 4.90
CA LEU A 104 -20.79 0.42 4.21
C LEU A 104 -21.01 0.96 2.78
N GLY A 105 -22.24 0.88 2.25
CA GLY A 105 -22.57 1.24 0.87
C GLY A 105 -22.03 0.25 -0.16
N LEU A 106 -21.69 -0.97 0.26
CA LEU A 106 -21.26 -2.07 -0.62
C LEU A 106 -22.46 -2.84 -1.16
N LEU A 107 -23.55 -2.88 -0.40
CA LEU A 107 -24.82 -3.51 -0.74
C LEU A 107 -25.95 -2.48 -0.69
N THR A 108 -27.11 -2.84 -1.23
CA THR A 108 -28.37 -2.12 -1.06
C THR A 108 -29.45 -3.08 -0.61
N ARG A 109 -30.27 -2.66 0.35
CA ARG A 109 -31.45 -3.42 0.77
C ARG A 109 -32.66 -2.97 -0.04
N ARG A 110 -33.32 -3.91 -0.70
CA ARG A 110 -34.57 -3.69 -1.44
C ARG A 110 -35.77 -3.71 -0.50
N ARG A 111 -36.90 -3.16 -0.98
CA ARG A 111 -38.17 -3.10 -0.23
C ARG A 111 -38.73 -4.49 0.11
N ASP A 112 -38.46 -5.47 -0.74
CA ASP A 112 -38.86 -6.87 -0.57
C ASP A 112 -37.93 -7.67 0.38
N GLY A 113 -37.00 -7.00 1.06
CA GLY A 113 -36.08 -7.63 2.01
C GLY A 113 -34.85 -8.27 1.38
N ARG A 114 -34.75 -8.34 0.05
CA ARG A 114 -33.55 -8.84 -0.65
C ARG A 114 -32.42 -7.81 -0.60
N TYR A 115 -31.19 -8.30 -0.66
CA TYR A 115 -29.99 -7.49 -0.82
C TYR A 115 -29.50 -7.57 -2.26
N ALA A 116 -29.01 -6.46 -2.78
CA ALA A 116 -28.37 -6.37 -4.08
C ALA A 116 -26.99 -5.72 -3.95
N LEU A 117 -26.10 -6.02 -4.89
CA LEU A 117 -24.79 -5.39 -4.96
C LEU A 117 -24.92 -3.89 -5.27
N ALA A 118 -24.21 -3.05 -4.52
CA ALA A 118 -24.09 -1.63 -4.84
C ALA A 118 -22.88 -1.38 -5.75
N ARG A 119 -22.78 -0.19 -6.36
CA ARG A 119 -21.65 0.19 -7.23
C ARG A 119 -20.29 -0.07 -6.57
N ARG A 120 -20.11 0.32 -5.31
CA ARG A 120 -18.83 0.13 -4.59
C ARG A 120 -18.51 -1.34 -4.36
N GLY A 121 -19.51 -2.16 -4.07
CA GLY A 121 -19.35 -3.61 -3.95
C GLY A 121 -18.93 -4.26 -5.28
N ALA A 122 -19.51 -3.82 -6.40
CA ALA A 122 -19.12 -4.29 -7.73
C ALA A 122 -17.69 -3.92 -8.11
N VAL A 123 -17.23 -2.72 -7.74
CA VAL A 123 -15.84 -2.28 -7.97
C VAL A 123 -14.85 -3.20 -7.25
N ILE A 124 -15.18 -3.70 -6.05
CA ILE A 124 -14.29 -4.63 -5.33
C ILE A 124 -13.99 -5.88 -6.15
N LEU A 125 -15.00 -6.41 -6.85
CA LEU A 125 -14.88 -7.60 -7.68
C LEU A 125 -14.21 -7.32 -9.03
N GLY A 126 -14.31 -6.08 -9.52
CA GLY A 126 -13.74 -5.67 -10.81
C GLY A 126 -12.27 -5.27 -10.75
N VAL A 127 -11.75 -4.87 -9.58
CA VAL A 127 -10.35 -4.48 -9.41
C VAL A 127 -9.49 -5.74 -9.20
N PRO A 128 -8.55 -6.06 -10.12
CA PRO A 128 -7.69 -7.23 -9.98
C PRO A 128 -6.91 -7.20 -8.65
N GLY A 129 -6.91 -8.30 -7.91
CA GLY A 129 -6.17 -8.45 -6.65
C GLY A 129 -6.80 -7.81 -5.42
N LEU A 130 -7.87 -7.03 -5.53
CA LEU A 130 -8.45 -6.35 -4.38
C LEU A 130 -9.05 -7.32 -3.35
N GLU A 131 -9.71 -8.40 -3.78
CA GLU A 131 -10.16 -9.46 -2.86
C GLU A 131 -8.99 -10.15 -2.16
N ALA A 132 -7.89 -10.39 -2.87
CA ALA A 132 -6.69 -10.99 -2.28
C ALA A 132 -6.06 -10.03 -1.24
N MET A 133 -6.04 -8.72 -1.52
CA MET A 133 -5.55 -7.71 -0.58
C MET A 133 -6.43 -7.60 0.67
N ILE A 134 -7.76 -7.71 0.52
CA ILE A 134 -8.69 -7.77 1.65
C ILE A 134 -8.37 -8.98 2.55
N ARG A 135 -8.09 -10.15 1.96
CA ARG A 135 -7.71 -11.36 2.72
C ARG A 135 -6.36 -11.21 3.41
N HIS A 136 -5.38 -10.60 2.72
CA HIS A 136 -4.04 -10.35 3.25
C HIS A 136 -4.04 -9.51 4.52
N ASN A 137 -4.97 -8.55 4.61
CA ASN A 137 -5.11 -7.71 5.80
C ASN A 137 -5.46 -8.48 7.07
N ARG A 138 -5.80 -9.78 7.00
CA ARG A 138 -5.94 -10.61 8.20
C ARG A 138 -4.65 -10.67 9.03
N ALA A 139 -3.50 -10.85 8.39
CA ALA A 139 -2.20 -10.89 9.08
C ALA A 139 -1.90 -9.53 9.73
N PHE A 140 -2.02 -8.45 8.95
CA PHE A 140 -1.80 -7.11 9.46
C PHE A 140 -2.81 -6.73 10.57
N TYR A 141 -4.06 -7.21 10.49
CA TYR A 141 -5.04 -7.02 11.56
C TYR A 141 -4.64 -7.74 12.85
N ALA A 142 -4.05 -8.94 12.77
CA ALA A 142 -3.52 -9.65 13.93
C ALA A 142 -2.34 -8.89 14.56
N ASP A 143 -1.43 -8.36 13.74
CA ASP A 143 -0.29 -7.56 14.20
C ASP A 143 -0.72 -6.26 14.89
N MET A 144 -1.85 -5.68 14.45
CA MET A 144 -2.44 -4.48 15.04
C MET A 144 -3.28 -4.76 16.30
N ALA A 145 -3.35 -6.01 16.79
CA ALA A 145 -4.10 -6.35 18.00
C ALA A 145 -3.49 -5.72 19.28
N ASP A 146 -2.16 -5.57 19.33
CA ASP A 146 -1.46 -4.74 20.30
C ASP A 146 -0.66 -3.64 19.58
N PRO A 147 -1.31 -2.52 19.21
CA PRO A 147 -0.65 -1.47 18.45
C PRO A 147 0.45 -0.76 19.25
N VAL A 148 0.46 -0.87 20.58
CA VAL A 148 1.49 -0.26 21.42
C VAL A 148 2.74 -1.12 21.44
N ALA A 149 2.60 -2.45 21.54
CA ALA A 149 3.72 -3.38 21.35
C ALA A 149 4.36 -3.20 19.95
N LEU A 150 3.53 -3.09 18.91
CA LEU A 150 4.01 -2.80 17.55
C LEU A 150 4.85 -1.52 17.49
N LEU A 151 4.38 -0.43 18.11
CA LEU A 151 5.12 0.85 18.14
C LEU A 151 6.41 0.79 18.95
N ARG A 152 6.52 -0.14 19.91
CA ARG A 152 7.77 -0.38 20.66
C ARG A 152 8.72 -1.33 19.92
N GLY A 153 8.27 -1.96 18.83
CA GLY A 153 9.01 -3.02 18.15
C GLY A 153 9.10 -4.30 18.99
N GLU A 154 8.09 -4.58 19.80
CA GLU A 154 8.02 -5.77 20.64
C GLU A 154 7.29 -6.92 19.93
N GLY A 155 7.84 -8.14 20.02
CA GLY A 155 7.24 -9.35 19.47
C GLY A 155 7.57 -9.62 17.99
N GLU A 156 7.18 -10.81 17.52
CA GLU A 156 7.19 -11.15 16.09
C GLU A 156 5.83 -10.86 15.49
N THR A 157 5.82 -10.33 14.27
CA THR A 157 4.60 -10.05 13.50
C THR A 157 4.37 -11.12 12.45
N GLU A 158 3.10 -11.42 12.17
CA GLU A 158 2.71 -12.31 11.08
C GLU A 158 3.14 -11.75 9.73
N LEU A 159 3.04 -10.43 9.54
CA LEU A 159 3.35 -9.79 8.27
C LEU A 159 4.84 -9.87 7.89
N ALA A 160 5.75 -9.87 8.88
CA ALA A 160 7.19 -10.03 8.64
C ALA A 160 7.55 -11.35 7.95
N ARG A 161 6.75 -12.41 8.16
CA ARG A 161 6.98 -13.75 7.59
C ARG A 161 6.85 -13.80 6.07
N PHE A 162 6.22 -12.79 5.47
CA PHE A 162 6.04 -12.70 4.02
C PHE A 162 7.21 -12.00 3.30
N TRP A 163 8.18 -11.43 4.04
CA TRP A 163 9.31 -10.67 3.48
C TRP A 163 10.69 -11.28 3.86
N PRO A 164 10.92 -12.60 3.67
CA PRO A 164 12.18 -13.25 4.05
C PRO A 164 13.42 -12.62 3.37
N TYR A 165 13.25 -12.16 2.13
CA TYR A 165 14.31 -11.56 1.32
C TYR A 165 14.89 -10.26 1.90
N VAL A 166 14.16 -9.52 2.74
CA VAL A 166 14.67 -8.29 3.35
C VAL A 166 15.56 -8.57 4.55
N PHE A 167 15.32 -9.68 5.24
CA PHE A 167 16.13 -10.09 6.39
C PHE A 167 17.33 -10.97 5.99
N GLY A 168 17.54 -11.21 4.68
CA GLY A 168 18.61 -12.06 4.18
C GLY A 168 18.49 -13.52 4.64
N GLN A 169 17.34 -13.90 5.20
CA GLN A 169 17.06 -15.25 5.62
C GLN A 169 16.20 -15.91 4.56
N ALA A 170 16.73 -16.95 3.92
CA ALA A 170 15.93 -17.98 3.29
C ALA A 170 15.15 -18.74 4.38
N GLY A 171 14.17 -18.10 5.01
CA GLY A 171 13.27 -18.75 5.93
C GLY A 171 12.40 -19.73 5.15
N GLU A 172 12.16 -20.91 5.72
CA GLU A 172 11.23 -21.93 5.21
C GLU A 172 9.78 -21.39 5.24
N VAL A 173 9.48 -20.44 4.36
CA VAL A 173 8.10 -20.06 4.08
C VAL A 173 7.52 -21.21 3.27
N ALA A 174 6.45 -21.83 3.78
CA ALA A 174 5.74 -22.87 3.05
C ALA A 174 5.46 -22.38 1.61
N PRO A 175 5.78 -23.18 0.57
CA PRO A 175 5.68 -22.75 -0.83
C PRO A 175 4.34 -22.13 -1.19
N GLU A 176 3.25 -22.63 -0.60
CA GLU A 176 1.88 -22.14 -0.83
C GLU A 176 1.65 -20.73 -0.25
N VAL A 177 2.34 -20.38 0.84
CA VAL A 177 2.29 -19.05 1.46
C VAL A 177 3.10 -18.07 0.62
N ALA A 178 4.28 -18.48 0.15
CA ALA A 178 5.13 -17.69 -0.74
C ALA A 178 4.47 -17.45 -2.10
N GLU A 179 3.81 -18.46 -2.68
CA GLU A 179 3.09 -18.35 -3.96
C GLU A 179 1.88 -17.42 -3.85
N ARG A 180 1.00 -17.63 -2.85
CA ARG A 180 -0.17 -16.77 -2.63
C ARG A 180 0.21 -15.30 -2.43
N TYR A 181 1.30 -15.07 -1.72
CA TYR A 181 1.83 -13.74 -1.48
C TYR A 181 2.48 -13.14 -2.74
N SER A 182 3.25 -13.92 -3.49
CA SER A 182 3.82 -13.52 -4.78
C SER A 182 2.74 -13.12 -5.78
N ASP A 183 1.64 -13.88 -5.82
CA ASP A 183 0.50 -13.56 -6.66
C ASP A 183 -0.23 -12.30 -6.19
N LEU A 184 -0.41 -12.10 -4.88
CA LEU A 184 -0.97 -10.87 -4.35
C LEU A 184 -0.12 -9.65 -4.76
N MET A 185 1.20 -9.74 -4.59
CA MET A 185 2.11 -8.65 -4.96
C MET A 185 2.06 -8.39 -6.45
N ALA A 186 2.13 -9.42 -7.30
CA ALA A 186 2.02 -9.29 -8.74
C ALA A 186 0.70 -8.64 -9.18
N GLN A 187 -0.42 -8.98 -8.52
CA GLN A 187 -1.72 -8.38 -8.82
C GLN A 187 -1.77 -6.91 -8.40
N SER A 188 -1.23 -6.56 -7.24
CA SER A 188 -1.14 -5.16 -6.79
C SER A 188 -0.22 -4.31 -7.67
N GLN A 189 0.86 -4.92 -8.20
CA GLN A 189 1.81 -4.25 -9.07
C GLN A 189 1.21 -3.84 -10.42
N ARG A 190 0.13 -4.49 -10.90
CA ARG A 190 -0.55 -4.06 -12.13
C ARG A 190 -1.10 -2.64 -12.03
N LEU A 191 -1.81 -2.31 -10.95
CA LEU A 191 -2.34 -0.97 -10.73
C LEU A 191 -1.24 0.06 -10.54
N VAL A 192 -0.15 -0.33 -9.86
CA VAL A 192 1.04 0.51 -9.68
C VAL A 192 1.67 0.80 -11.05
N ALA A 193 1.91 -0.21 -11.87
CA ALA A 193 2.50 -0.07 -13.20
C ALA A 193 1.65 0.84 -14.09
N GLU A 194 0.33 0.67 -14.10
CA GLU A 194 -0.57 1.56 -14.83
C GLU A 194 -0.47 3.02 -14.36
N ASP A 195 -0.43 3.28 -13.05
CA ASP A 195 -0.30 4.63 -12.53
C ASP A 195 1.05 5.26 -12.86
N VAL A 196 2.12 4.48 -12.78
CA VAL A 196 3.47 4.94 -13.15
C VAL A 196 3.52 5.32 -14.63
N LEU A 197 3.03 4.46 -15.52
CA LEU A 197 3.05 4.71 -16.97
C LEU A 197 2.09 5.83 -17.40
N ARG A 198 1.05 6.13 -16.61
CA ARG A 198 0.22 7.34 -16.79
C ARG A 198 0.92 8.62 -16.32
N ALA A 199 1.74 8.51 -15.28
CA ALA A 199 2.40 9.65 -14.65
C ALA A 199 3.73 10.03 -15.33
N VAL A 200 4.42 9.06 -15.93
CA VAL A 200 5.75 9.24 -16.52
C VAL A 200 5.81 8.58 -17.89
N SER A 201 6.24 9.34 -18.88
CA SER A 201 6.50 8.81 -20.23
C SER A 201 7.91 8.20 -20.31
N LEU A 202 7.99 6.97 -20.81
CA LEU A 202 9.26 6.31 -21.17
C LEU A 202 9.66 6.57 -22.63
N SER A 203 8.97 7.48 -23.33
CA SER A 203 9.40 7.92 -24.67
C SER A 203 10.85 8.41 -24.61
N GLY A 204 11.66 7.96 -25.58
CA GLY A 204 13.09 8.24 -25.65
C GLY A 204 14.00 7.36 -24.78
N ALA A 205 13.46 6.56 -23.85
CA ALA A 205 14.25 5.53 -23.17
C ALA A 205 14.57 4.40 -24.16
N ARG A 206 15.82 3.92 -24.15
CA ARG A 206 16.23 2.75 -24.96
C ARG A 206 16.31 1.49 -24.10
N VAL A 207 16.84 1.63 -22.88
CA VAL A 207 17.07 0.50 -21.97
C VAL A 207 16.64 0.89 -20.55
N LEU A 208 15.58 0.24 -20.06
CA LEU A 208 15.08 0.37 -18.69
C LEU A 208 15.69 -0.71 -17.79
N MET A 209 16.43 -0.32 -16.74
CA MET A 209 16.84 -1.22 -15.67
C MET A 209 15.84 -1.16 -14.52
N ASP A 210 15.06 -2.21 -14.31
CA ASP A 210 14.14 -2.32 -13.17
C ASP A 210 14.82 -3.10 -12.04
N VAL A 211 15.19 -2.39 -10.98
CA VAL A 211 15.94 -2.94 -9.85
C VAL A 211 14.98 -3.35 -8.74
N GLY A 212 15.04 -4.61 -8.31
CA GLY A 212 14.00 -5.18 -7.43
C GLY A 212 12.65 -5.29 -8.14
N GLY A 213 12.65 -5.51 -9.46
CA GLY A 213 11.45 -5.50 -10.31
C GLY A 213 10.52 -6.71 -10.10
N GLY A 214 10.86 -7.62 -9.19
CA GLY A 214 10.09 -8.78 -8.83
C GLY A 214 9.86 -9.71 -10.02
N THR A 215 8.62 -10.17 -10.16
CA THR A 215 8.22 -11.03 -11.28
C THR A 215 7.99 -10.26 -12.60
N GLY A 216 8.48 -9.02 -12.71
CA GLY A 216 8.51 -8.24 -13.95
C GLY A 216 7.18 -7.62 -14.37
N ALA A 217 6.25 -7.34 -13.44
CA ALA A 217 4.95 -6.77 -13.79
C ALA A 217 5.08 -5.36 -14.39
N PHE A 218 5.91 -4.49 -13.78
CA PHE A 218 6.17 -3.15 -14.30
C PHE A 218 6.91 -3.18 -15.64
N VAL A 219 8.01 -3.94 -15.73
CA VAL A 219 8.77 -4.12 -16.99
C VAL A 219 7.87 -4.64 -18.11
N SER A 220 7.00 -5.62 -17.84
CA SER A 220 6.08 -6.14 -18.85
C SER A 220 5.16 -5.04 -19.38
N ALA A 221 4.53 -4.28 -18.48
CA ALA A 221 3.64 -3.18 -18.87
C ALA A 221 4.38 -2.08 -19.64
N ALA A 222 5.59 -1.72 -19.20
CA ALA A 222 6.42 -0.71 -19.86
C ALA A 222 6.81 -1.15 -21.28
N LEU A 223 7.25 -2.41 -21.45
CA LEU A 223 7.62 -2.96 -22.74
C LEU A 223 6.43 -3.13 -23.68
N THR A 224 5.24 -3.44 -23.16
CA THR A 224 4.00 -3.46 -23.97
C THR A 224 3.63 -2.06 -24.45
N ALA A 225 3.74 -1.04 -23.59
CA ALA A 225 3.43 0.35 -23.95
C ALA A 225 4.48 0.99 -24.88
N HIS A 226 5.73 0.51 -24.83
CA HIS A 226 6.85 1.05 -25.60
C HIS A 226 7.54 -0.07 -26.41
N PRO A 227 7.15 -0.29 -27.69
CA PRO A 227 7.62 -1.43 -28.49
C PRO A 227 9.14 -1.46 -28.77
N VAL A 228 9.78 -0.29 -28.77
CA VAL A 228 11.23 -0.16 -29.01
C VAL A 228 12.08 -0.27 -27.75
N LEU A 229 11.45 -0.21 -26.57
CA LEU A 229 12.15 -0.30 -25.29
C LEU A 229 12.70 -1.71 -25.08
N GLN A 230 13.91 -1.79 -24.56
CA GLN A 230 14.52 -2.99 -23.99
C GLN A 230 14.56 -2.85 -22.46
N ALA A 231 14.68 -3.96 -21.74
CA ALA A 231 14.79 -3.93 -20.30
C ALA A 231 15.86 -4.85 -19.74
N VAL A 232 16.40 -4.46 -18.60
CA VAL A 232 17.22 -5.27 -17.71
C VAL A 232 16.43 -5.45 -16.41
N LEU A 233 16.07 -6.68 -16.07
CA LEU A 233 15.37 -6.99 -14.82
C LEU A 233 16.37 -7.53 -13.81
N VAL A 234 16.60 -6.76 -12.74
CA VAL A 234 17.54 -7.10 -11.66
C VAL A 234 16.74 -7.54 -10.43
N ASP A 235 16.90 -8.79 -10.03
CA ASP A 235 16.30 -9.33 -8.81
C ASP A 235 17.05 -10.59 -8.34
N LEU A 236 16.65 -11.16 -7.22
CA LEU A 236 17.24 -12.40 -6.70
C LEU A 236 17.03 -13.58 -7.66
N PRO A 237 17.96 -14.54 -7.72
CA PRO A 237 17.89 -15.68 -8.64
C PRO A 237 16.52 -16.40 -8.63
N GLU A 238 16.02 -16.73 -7.44
CA GLU A 238 14.75 -17.42 -7.23
C GLU A 238 13.53 -16.61 -7.70
N VAL A 239 13.58 -15.28 -7.59
CA VAL A 239 12.53 -14.39 -8.07
C VAL A 239 12.52 -14.34 -9.59
N LEU A 240 13.69 -14.30 -10.22
CA LEU A 240 13.81 -14.27 -11.68
C LEU A 240 13.37 -15.58 -12.33
N GLU A 241 13.56 -16.72 -11.68
CA GLU A 241 13.01 -18.00 -12.14
C GLU A 241 11.48 -17.95 -12.19
N ALA A 242 10.83 -17.33 -11.20
CA ALA A 242 9.38 -17.10 -11.21
C ALA A 242 8.92 -16.00 -12.20
N ALA A 243 9.83 -15.12 -12.63
CA ALA A 243 9.56 -14.06 -13.61
C ALA A 243 9.48 -14.59 -15.05
N ARG A 244 10.36 -15.53 -15.42
CA ARG A 244 10.45 -16.10 -16.78
C ARG A 244 9.11 -16.47 -17.43
N PRO A 245 8.24 -17.31 -16.81
CA PRO A 245 6.98 -17.69 -17.44
C PRO A 245 6.02 -16.51 -17.62
N ARG A 246 6.05 -15.53 -16.71
CA ARG A 246 5.20 -14.32 -16.78
C ARG A 246 5.64 -13.39 -17.91
N LEU A 247 6.95 -13.18 -18.07
CA LEU A 247 7.52 -12.43 -19.19
C LEU A 247 7.23 -13.10 -20.54
N GLY A 248 7.26 -14.43 -20.59
CA GLY A 248 6.87 -15.22 -21.74
C GLY A 248 5.39 -15.05 -22.09
N ALA A 249 4.50 -15.19 -21.10
CA ALA A 249 3.06 -15.00 -21.28
C ALA A 249 2.69 -13.57 -21.72
N ALA A 250 3.46 -12.56 -21.30
CA ALA A 250 3.30 -11.18 -21.76
C ALA A 250 3.90 -10.92 -23.16
N GLY A 251 4.62 -11.88 -23.75
CA GLY A 251 5.23 -11.74 -25.08
C GLY A 251 6.42 -10.78 -25.13
N VAL A 252 7.06 -10.50 -23.99
CA VAL A 252 8.14 -9.50 -23.89
C VAL A 252 9.51 -10.12 -23.57
N ALA A 253 9.58 -11.42 -23.31
CA ALA A 253 10.79 -12.10 -22.86
C ALA A 253 12.03 -11.85 -23.73
N SER A 254 11.88 -11.76 -25.05
CA SER A 254 13.00 -11.50 -25.98
C SER A 254 13.62 -10.10 -25.85
N ARG A 255 12.95 -9.17 -25.15
CA ARG A 255 13.41 -7.81 -24.89
C ARG A 255 13.85 -7.58 -23.44
N VAL A 256 13.90 -8.64 -22.63
CA VAL A 256 14.30 -8.58 -21.23
C VAL A 256 15.57 -9.37 -21.02
N THR A 257 16.61 -8.69 -20.54
CA THR A 257 17.81 -9.34 -20.00
C THR A 257 17.62 -9.55 -18.50
N LEU A 258 17.65 -10.80 -18.05
CA LEU A 258 17.57 -11.14 -16.62
C LEU A 258 18.95 -11.05 -15.97
N ARG A 259 19.03 -10.37 -14.82
CA ARG A 259 20.26 -10.18 -14.05
C ARG A 259 20.07 -10.68 -12.61
N PRO A 260 20.35 -11.97 -12.35
CA PRO A 260 20.17 -12.56 -11.02
C PRO A 260 21.24 -12.03 -10.07
N MET A 261 20.86 -11.17 -9.12
CA MET A 261 21.76 -10.60 -8.11
C MET A 261 21.00 -9.91 -6.98
N SER A 262 21.68 -9.73 -5.85
CA SER A 262 21.27 -8.79 -4.80
C SER A 262 21.88 -7.41 -5.09
N PHE A 263 21.04 -6.37 -5.17
CA PHE A 263 21.54 -4.99 -5.33
C PHE A 263 22.35 -4.50 -4.11
N ARG A 264 22.32 -5.24 -3.00
CA ARG A 264 23.04 -4.94 -1.76
C ARG A 264 24.50 -5.37 -1.80
N GLU A 265 24.80 -6.37 -2.64
CA GLU A 265 26.08 -7.10 -2.59
C GLU A 265 26.98 -6.83 -3.79
N ALA A 266 26.42 -6.29 -4.88
CA ALA A 266 27.15 -6.04 -6.11
C ALA A 266 26.70 -4.75 -6.80
N ASP A 267 27.62 -4.19 -7.60
CA ASP A 267 27.33 -3.05 -8.45
C ASP A 267 26.29 -3.42 -9.52
N LEU A 268 25.37 -2.49 -9.77
CA LEU A 268 24.33 -2.65 -10.78
C LEU A 268 24.94 -2.67 -12.19
N PRO A 269 24.33 -3.40 -13.14
CA PRO A 269 24.83 -3.47 -14.50
C PRO A 269 24.74 -2.12 -15.21
N GLU A 270 25.77 -1.79 -15.97
CA GLU A 270 25.79 -0.61 -16.86
C GLU A 270 25.01 -0.86 -18.16
N GLY A 271 24.78 0.21 -18.92
CA GLY A 271 24.17 0.17 -20.26
C GLY A 271 22.68 0.55 -20.30
N ALA A 272 22.05 0.74 -19.15
CA ALA A 272 20.71 1.33 -19.05
C ALA A 272 20.76 2.86 -19.09
N ASP A 273 19.79 3.50 -19.74
CA ASP A 273 19.63 4.97 -19.72
C ASP A 273 18.52 5.44 -18.79
N THR A 274 17.70 4.50 -18.30
CA THR A 274 16.64 4.74 -17.33
C THR A 274 16.66 3.61 -16.30
N ALA A 275 16.54 3.93 -15.01
CA ALA A 275 16.36 2.97 -13.94
C ALA A 275 15.00 3.19 -13.25
N SER A 276 14.39 2.11 -12.77
CA SER A 276 13.18 2.17 -11.94
C SER A 276 13.37 1.45 -10.60
N LEU A 277 12.78 2.06 -9.57
CA LEU A 277 12.66 1.54 -8.21
C LEU A 277 11.17 1.56 -7.84
N VAL A 278 10.45 0.50 -8.21
CA VAL A 278 9.00 0.40 -8.00
C VAL A 278 8.72 -0.39 -6.73
N ARG A 279 8.29 0.30 -5.66
CA ARG A 279 8.07 -0.23 -4.30
C ARG A 279 9.31 -0.90 -3.69
N VAL A 280 10.49 -0.33 -3.94
CA VAL A 280 11.77 -0.87 -3.45
C VAL A 280 12.28 -0.12 -2.23
N LEU A 281 12.30 1.21 -2.25
CA LEU A 281 12.86 2.00 -1.14
C LEU A 281 12.01 1.84 0.14
N TYR A 282 10.70 1.75 -0.04
CA TYR A 282 9.68 1.50 0.97
C TYR A 282 10.00 0.30 1.87
N ASP A 283 10.60 -0.77 1.33
CA ASP A 283 10.88 -2.03 2.04
C ASP A 283 12.19 -2.01 2.83
N HIS A 284 12.96 -0.92 2.75
CA HIS A 284 14.34 -0.90 3.25
C HIS A 284 14.62 0.27 4.19
N ALA A 285 15.53 0.04 5.14
CA ALA A 285 16.02 1.07 6.04
C ALA A 285 16.87 2.12 5.28
N ASP A 286 16.99 3.33 5.86
CA ASP A 286 17.64 4.47 5.21
C ASP A 286 19.07 4.18 4.74
N GLY A 287 19.86 3.41 5.51
CA GLY A 287 21.23 3.04 5.11
C GLY A 287 21.28 2.21 3.83
N THR A 288 20.38 1.24 3.67
CA THR A 288 20.25 0.46 2.43
C THR A 288 19.77 1.34 1.28
N VAL A 289 18.78 2.21 1.52
CA VAL A 289 18.25 3.11 0.48
C VAL A 289 19.35 4.04 -0.05
N ARG A 290 20.16 4.64 0.83
CA ARG A 290 21.31 5.48 0.43
C ARG A 290 22.30 4.71 -0.43
N ALA A 291 22.68 3.51 0.00
CA ALA A 291 23.62 2.66 -0.76
C ALA A 291 23.06 2.28 -2.15
N LEU A 292 21.78 1.92 -2.22
CA LEU A 292 21.10 1.59 -3.48
C LEU A 292 21.04 2.80 -4.42
N LEU A 293 20.62 3.97 -3.94
CA LEU A 293 20.55 5.18 -4.77
C LEU A 293 21.94 5.59 -5.30
N ALA A 294 22.98 5.47 -4.47
CA ALA A 294 24.36 5.70 -4.92
C ALA A 294 24.81 4.67 -5.99
N ASN A 295 24.42 3.40 -5.86
CA ASN A 295 24.70 2.36 -6.85
C ASN A 295 23.99 2.65 -8.19
N VAL A 296 22.70 3.01 -8.13
CA VAL A 296 21.93 3.41 -9.33
C VAL A 296 22.55 4.65 -9.99
N TYR A 297 22.99 5.63 -9.20
CA TYR A 297 23.67 6.82 -9.74
C TYR A 297 24.96 6.47 -10.49
N ARG A 298 25.76 5.52 -9.98
CA ARG A 298 26.98 5.06 -10.67
C ARG A 298 26.65 4.35 -12.00
N ALA A 299 25.66 3.47 -12.00
CA ALA A 299 25.31 2.64 -13.16
C ALA A 299 24.67 3.42 -14.33
N LEU A 300 24.00 4.53 -14.05
CA LEU A 300 23.39 5.37 -15.08
C LEU A 300 24.43 6.29 -15.77
N PRO A 301 24.30 6.54 -17.08
CA PRO A 301 25.13 7.53 -17.78
C PRO A 301 24.71 8.97 -17.39
N PRO A 302 25.53 9.99 -17.71
CA PRO A 302 25.10 11.38 -17.68
C PRO A 302 23.79 11.57 -18.48
N GLY A 303 22.84 12.33 -17.92
CA GLY A 303 21.48 12.47 -18.46
C GLY A 303 20.55 11.28 -18.20
N GLY A 304 21.03 10.22 -17.55
CA GLY A 304 20.25 9.03 -17.21
C GLY A 304 19.13 9.34 -16.20
N ARG A 305 17.99 8.67 -16.33
CA ARG A 305 16.79 8.93 -15.51
C ARG A 305 16.61 7.86 -14.43
N LEU A 306 16.15 8.27 -13.26
CA LEU A 306 15.68 7.40 -12.18
C LEU A 306 14.20 7.67 -11.93
N ILE A 307 13.38 6.61 -11.96
CA ILE A 307 11.96 6.63 -11.61
C ILE A 307 11.78 5.92 -10.27
N VAL A 308 11.34 6.64 -9.25
CA VAL A 308 10.94 6.06 -7.96
C VAL A 308 9.42 6.06 -7.90
N ALA A 309 8.82 4.92 -7.62
CA ALA A 309 7.37 4.80 -7.53
C ALA A 309 6.95 3.91 -6.36
N GLU A 310 6.32 4.51 -5.35
CA GLU A 310 5.89 3.81 -4.14
C GLU A 310 4.78 4.58 -3.41
N PRO A 311 4.03 3.92 -2.51
CA PRO A 311 3.22 4.66 -1.54
C PRO A 311 4.12 5.56 -0.69
N MET A 312 3.80 6.86 -0.65
CA MET A 312 4.57 7.86 0.08
C MET A 312 3.76 8.40 1.26
N ALA A 313 4.44 8.64 2.38
CA ALA A 313 3.90 9.33 3.53
C ALA A 313 3.66 10.83 3.23
N GLY A 314 2.91 11.50 4.11
CA GLY A 314 2.78 12.94 4.06
C GLY A 314 4.05 13.67 4.51
N GLY A 315 4.15 14.93 4.12
CA GLY A 315 5.21 15.83 4.60
C GLY A 315 4.70 16.72 5.73
N THR A 316 4.73 18.03 5.52
CA THR A 316 4.15 19.01 6.46
C THR A 316 2.64 18.83 6.66
N ARG A 317 1.96 18.16 5.72
CA ARG A 317 0.57 17.73 5.85
C ARG A 317 0.49 16.21 5.74
N PRO A 318 -0.19 15.54 6.68
CA PRO A 318 -0.35 14.09 6.63
C PRO A 318 -1.29 13.67 5.48
N GLU A 319 -1.05 12.48 4.96
CA GLU A 319 -1.83 11.78 3.95
C GLU A 319 -2.27 10.43 4.55
N ALA A 320 -3.56 10.10 4.42
CA ALA A 320 -4.13 8.98 5.17
C ALA A 320 -3.55 7.63 4.74
N ALA A 321 -3.35 7.39 3.44
CA ALA A 321 -2.81 6.10 3.02
C ALA A 321 -1.36 5.91 3.51
N GLY A 322 -0.51 6.93 3.34
CA GLY A 322 0.88 6.92 3.75
C GLY A 322 1.08 6.88 5.26
N ASP A 323 0.44 7.79 6.00
CA ASP A 323 0.70 8.00 7.43
C ASP A 323 -0.13 7.10 8.36
N LEU A 324 -1.28 6.60 7.92
CA LEU A 324 -2.12 5.69 8.72
C LEU A 324 -1.93 4.23 8.30
N TYR A 325 -1.99 3.93 7.00
CA TYR A 325 -1.91 2.54 6.54
C TYR A 325 -0.47 2.09 6.34
N PHE A 326 0.26 2.71 5.41
CA PHE A 326 1.58 2.24 4.98
C PHE A 326 2.66 2.41 6.06
N ALA A 327 2.63 3.48 6.86
CA ALA A 327 3.55 3.65 7.98
C ALA A 327 3.45 2.48 8.99
N PHE A 328 2.24 2.13 9.44
CA PHE A 328 2.03 1.00 10.35
C PHE A 328 2.28 -0.34 9.65
N TYR A 329 1.99 -0.45 8.35
CA TYR A 329 2.29 -1.65 7.57
C TYR A 329 3.80 -1.93 7.55
N THR A 330 4.67 -0.92 7.34
CA THR A 330 6.14 -1.13 7.44
C THR A 330 6.60 -1.55 8.82
N MET A 331 5.98 -1.02 9.89
CA MET A 331 6.28 -1.47 11.25
C MET A 331 5.89 -2.93 11.44
N ALA A 332 4.73 -3.34 10.93
CA ALA A 332 4.27 -4.73 10.97
C ALA A 332 5.12 -5.65 10.09
N MET A 333 5.71 -5.16 9.00
CA MET A 333 6.71 -5.91 8.24
C MET A 333 8.03 -6.10 9.00
N GLY A 334 8.28 -5.32 10.06
CA GLY A 334 9.54 -5.32 10.80
C GLY A 334 10.71 -4.67 10.05
N THR A 335 10.45 -4.01 8.93
CA THR A 335 11.46 -3.40 8.06
C THR A 335 10.85 -2.32 7.17
N GLY A 336 11.71 -1.50 6.56
CA GLY A 336 11.28 -0.43 5.68
C GLY A 336 10.74 0.79 6.40
N ARG A 337 10.28 1.77 5.61
CA ARG A 337 9.67 3.00 6.10
C ARG A 337 8.85 3.66 4.99
N ALA A 338 7.61 4.02 5.29
CA ALA A 338 6.85 4.96 4.47
C ALA A 338 7.50 6.36 4.56
N ARG A 339 8.15 6.81 3.48
CA ARG A 339 8.80 8.11 3.39
C ARG A 339 7.95 9.09 2.60
N SER A 340 8.03 10.37 2.94
CA SER A 340 7.45 11.43 2.14
C SER A 340 8.22 11.66 0.85
N ALA A 341 7.57 12.28 -0.13
CA ALA A 341 8.25 12.70 -1.36
C ALA A 341 9.44 13.63 -1.08
N ALA A 342 9.37 14.49 -0.06
CA ALA A 342 10.49 15.37 0.29
C ALA A 342 11.69 14.60 0.86
N GLU A 343 11.45 13.56 1.66
CA GLU A 343 12.52 12.71 2.19
C GLU A 343 13.18 11.87 1.09
N ILE A 344 12.38 11.31 0.18
CA ILE A 344 12.92 10.56 -0.98
C ILE A 344 13.72 11.49 -1.90
N ALA A 345 13.24 12.72 -2.13
CA ALA A 345 13.95 13.72 -2.92
C ALA A 345 15.33 14.03 -2.32
N ALA A 346 15.38 14.28 -1.01
CA ALA A 346 16.64 14.54 -0.31
C ALA A 346 17.63 13.36 -0.40
N LEU A 347 17.14 12.12 -0.31
CA LEU A 347 17.96 10.92 -0.48
C LEU A 347 18.49 10.77 -1.91
N CYS A 348 17.70 11.13 -2.92
CA CYS A 348 18.13 11.14 -4.33
C CYS A 348 19.19 12.22 -4.58
N GLU A 349 18.98 13.42 -4.03
CA GLU A 349 19.89 14.56 -4.14
C GLU A 349 21.24 14.26 -3.48
N GLU A 350 21.24 13.61 -2.31
CA GLU A 350 22.47 13.16 -1.65
C GLU A 350 23.26 12.16 -2.50
N ALA A 351 22.59 11.31 -3.27
CA ALA A 351 23.24 10.39 -4.21
C ALA A 351 23.78 11.09 -5.47
N GLY A 352 23.46 12.38 -5.68
CA GLY A 352 23.91 13.20 -6.81
C GLY A 352 22.85 13.44 -7.90
N PHE A 353 21.64 12.90 -7.74
CA PHE A 353 20.56 13.16 -8.70
C PHE A 353 19.96 14.56 -8.54
N VAL A 354 19.34 15.06 -9.60
CA VAL A 354 18.47 16.25 -9.56
C VAL A 354 17.02 15.81 -9.73
N VAL A 355 16.15 16.21 -8.81
CA VAL A 355 14.70 15.93 -8.93
C VAL A 355 14.12 16.78 -10.06
N ARG A 356 13.60 16.13 -11.10
CA ARG A 356 13.00 16.81 -12.26
C ARG A 356 11.50 16.99 -12.10
N HIS A 357 10.81 15.96 -11.63
CA HIS A 357 9.36 15.98 -11.55
C HIS A 357 8.83 15.05 -10.45
N SER A 358 7.80 15.49 -9.74
CA SER A 358 6.97 14.63 -8.90
C SER A 358 5.51 14.98 -9.20
N PRO A 359 4.88 14.25 -10.14
CA PRO A 359 3.50 14.52 -10.53
C PRO A 359 2.57 14.31 -9.34
N ARG A 360 1.51 15.13 -9.25
CA ARG A 360 0.47 14.92 -8.24
C ARG A 360 -0.19 13.55 -8.46
N PRO A 361 -0.17 12.65 -7.46
CA PRO A 361 -0.74 11.33 -7.63
C PRO A 361 -2.26 11.42 -7.77
N GLN A 362 -2.82 10.71 -8.77
CA GLN A 362 -4.27 10.57 -8.89
C GLN A 362 -4.83 9.63 -7.80
N ARG A 363 -4.05 8.61 -7.45
CA ARG A 363 -4.40 7.56 -6.48
C ARG A 363 -3.22 7.38 -5.51
N PRO A 364 -3.00 8.31 -4.56
CA PRO A 364 -1.87 8.22 -3.61
C PRO A 364 -1.89 6.94 -2.77
N TYR A 365 -3.08 6.35 -2.56
CA TYR A 365 -3.28 5.05 -1.92
C TYR A 365 -2.86 3.84 -2.78
N VAL A 366 -2.47 4.05 -4.04
CA VAL A 366 -1.86 3.04 -4.91
C VAL A 366 -0.36 3.31 -5.02
N THR A 367 0.01 4.48 -5.51
CA THR A 367 1.42 4.88 -5.67
C THR A 367 1.55 6.39 -5.92
N SER A 368 2.72 6.93 -5.58
CA SER A 368 3.19 8.24 -5.99
C SER A 368 4.50 8.08 -6.76
N VAL A 369 4.80 9.04 -7.65
CA VAL A 369 5.96 8.92 -8.55
C VAL A 369 6.88 10.12 -8.39
N MET A 370 8.17 9.85 -8.51
CA MET A 370 9.22 10.85 -8.60
C MET A 370 10.18 10.47 -9.73
N VAL A 371 10.56 11.46 -10.52
CA VAL A 371 11.55 11.34 -11.59
C VAL A 371 12.74 12.22 -11.24
N CYS A 372 13.89 11.58 -11.20
CA CYS A 372 15.20 12.15 -10.94
C CYS A 372 16.08 11.96 -12.18
N GLU A 373 17.10 12.79 -12.33
CA GLU A 373 18.03 12.72 -13.45
C GLU A 373 19.46 12.90 -12.96
N LYS A 374 20.37 12.11 -13.54
CA LYS A 374 21.80 12.27 -13.34
C LYS A 374 22.29 13.45 -14.19
N PRO A 375 22.92 14.47 -13.60
CA PRO A 375 23.42 15.62 -14.35
C PRO A 375 24.34 15.24 -15.53
N GLU A 376 24.36 16.06 -16.58
CA GLU A 376 25.18 15.83 -17.81
C GLU A 376 26.69 16.12 -17.63
N VAL A 377 27.18 16.31 -16.40
CA VAL A 377 28.53 16.85 -16.12
C VAL A 377 29.65 15.96 -16.62
#